data_AF-A0A409V6I9-F1
#
_entry.id   AF-A0A409V6I9-F1
#
_cell.length_a   1.000
_cell.length_b   1.000
_cell.length_c   1.000
_cell.angle_alpha   90.00
_cell.angle_beta   90.00
_cell.angle_gamma   90.00
#
_symmetry.space_group_name_H-M   'P 1'
#
loop_
_entity.id
_entity.type
_entity.pdbx_description
1 polymer ?
#
loop_
_entity_poly.entity_id
_entity_poly.type
_entity_poly.pdbx_seq_one_letter_code
_entity_poly.pdbx_strand_id
1 'polypeptide(L)'
;LTIVHNKNTVTFILDEEVKVRTTESSNYYLSLDSKIFFGGGNNFVITKGLQVTQNFVGCLKNVYVDDVSLVYEMKHDNNRVIHSGGHKPYYGCHKTEDVPISFPKSGTMIVLDTPSNTDLQVEFGFRTVRDVAIIFYAQTISSLGYGIGFFEIWIRDHQVILQLEPSTRNPDLSKDIVIDHVVNDNKWHTLHLHFTDRFTKIKIDDRSNQINHTDLLELTGEMVIGHGPRLTYDANDGFVGCIRNLAIQNKLKDAINLLQTNSAVYGVVLDGCHLVPHCEGGPHCEHGGKCLSNWYGVACDCSATAYEGHACHFDLMKIEIELEI
;
A
#
# COMPACT_ATOMS: atom_id res chain seq x y z
N LEU A 1 -1.10 27.57 11.63
CA LEU A 1 -2.58 27.54 11.70
C LEU A 1 -3.01 27.88 13.11
N THR A 2 -3.82 28.91 13.28
CA THR A 2 -4.51 29.27 14.52
C THR A 2 -6.01 29.24 14.26
N ILE A 3 -6.78 28.60 15.14
CA ILE A 3 -8.22 28.51 15.04
C ILE A 3 -8.82 29.20 16.26
N VAL A 4 -9.62 30.24 16.03
CA VAL A 4 -10.31 30.97 17.10
C VAL A 4 -11.80 30.77 16.93
N HIS A 5 -12.43 30.17 17.93
CA HIS A 5 -13.88 29.98 17.96
C HIS A 5 -14.51 30.98 18.92
N ASN A 6 -15.48 31.76 18.44
CA ASN A 6 -16.21 32.73 19.24
C ASN A 6 -17.70 32.71 18.87
N LYS A 7 -18.52 32.10 19.75
CA LYS A 7 -19.97 31.96 19.54
C LYS A 7 -20.29 31.27 18.21
N ASN A 8 -20.78 32.01 17.22
CA ASN A 8 -21.17 31.48 15.91
C ASN A 8 -20.10 31.70 14.83
N THR A 9 -18.93 32.23 15.19
CA THR A 9 -17.84 32.45 14.24
C THR A 9 -16.64 31.56 14.55
N VAL A 10 -16.06 31.02 13.49
CA VAL A 10 -14.77 30.31 13.51
C VAL A 10 -13.82 31.04 12.58
N THR A 11 -12.73 31.55 13.13
CA THR A 11 -11.67 32.24 12.41
C THR A 11 -10.48 31.30 12.25
N PHE A 12 -10.07 31.06 11.01
CA PHE A 12 -8.89 30.31 10.64
C PHE A 12 -7.81 31.30 10.19
N ILE A 13 -6.65 31.23 10.82
CA ILE A 13 -5.48 32.04 10.50
C ILE A 13 -4.36 31.10 10.07
N LEU A 14 -4.01 31.13 8.79
CA LEU A 14 -2.89 30.36 8.26
C LEU A 14 -1.89 31.33 7.68
N ASP A 15 -0.71 31.40 8.29
CA ASP A 15 0.33 32.37 7.98
C ASP A 15 -0.24 33.80 8.05
N GLU A 16 -0.32 34.53 6.94
CA GLU A 16 -0.90 35.87 6.86
C GLU A 16 -2.37 35.87 6.40
N GLU A 17 -2.90 34.72 5.98
CA GLU A 17 -4.27 34.60 5.50
C GLU A 17 -5.26 34.38 6.65
N VAL A 18 -6.32 35.18 6.66
CA VAL A 18 -7.44 35.06 7.61
C VAL A 18 -8.71 34.70 6.86
N LYS A 19 -9.32 33.57 7.23
CA LYS A 19 -10.63 33.14 6.74
C LYS A 19 -11.61 33.02 7.90
N VAL A 20 -12.76 33.67 7.78
CA VAL A 20 -13.83 33.61 8.79
C VAL A 20 -15.01 32.82 8.22
N ARG A 21 -15.52 31.88 9.01
CA ARG A 21 -16.76 31.15 8.73
C ARG A 21 -17.76 31.44 9.84
N THR A 22 -19.00 31.72 9.45
CA THR A 22 -20.11 31.94 10.38
C THR A 22 -21.10 30.80 10.22
N THR A 23 -21.51 30.18 11.32
CA THR A 23 -22.55 29.14 11.29
C THR A 23 -23.91 29.79 11.05
N GLU A 24 -24.71 29.25 10.14
CA GLU A 24 -26.04 29.80 9.77
C GLU A 24 -27.13 29.55 10.81
N SER A 25 -26.82 28.82 11.88
CA SER A 25 -27.78 28.41 12.91
C SER A 25 -27.91 29.44 14.04
N SER A 26 -29.12 29.57 14.60
CA SER A 26 -29.39 30.37 15.81
C SER A 26 -28.76 29.79 17.08
N ASN A 27 -28.32 28.53 17.05
CA ASN A 27 -27.51 27.92 18.11
C ASN A 27 -26.05 28.34 17.92
N TYR A 28 -25.57 29.19 18.83
CA TYR A 28 -24.20 29.70 18.91
C TYR A 28 -23.27 28.83 19.75
N TYR A 29 -23.76 27.67 20.22
CA TYR A 29 -22.98 26.69 20.95
C TYR A 29 -22.46 25.64 19.97
N LEU A 30 -21.25 25.84 19.45
CA LEU A 30 -20.52 24.73 18.86
C LEU A 30 -20.05 23.83 20.01
N SER A 31 -20.81 22.76 20.26
CA SER A 31 -20.38 21.71 21.19
C SER A 31 -19.23 20.95 20.53
N LEU A 32 -17.99 21.26 20.91
CA LEU A 32 -16.87 20.40 20.57
C LEU A 32 -17.08 19.06 21.30
N ASP A 33 -16.82 17.96 20.61
CA ASP A 33 -16.81 16.64 21.24
C ASP A 33 -15.83 16.62 22.42
N SER A 34 -16.04 15.70 23.36
CA SER A 34 -15.19 15.54 24.55
C SER A 34 -13.70 15.30 24.26
N LYS A 35 -13.32 15.05 23.01
CA LYS A 35 -11.95 14.75 22.57
C LYS A 35 -11.65 15.51 21.29
N ILE A 36 -10.46 16.10 21.24
CA ILE A 36 -9.88 16.74 20.04
C ILE A 36 -8.72 15.87 19.56
N PHE A 37 -8.73 15.53 18.28
CA PHE A 37 -7.71 14.68 17.67
C PHE A 37 -6.68 15.52 16.92
N PHE A 38 -5.40 15.20 17.09
CA PHE A 38 -4.28 15.87 16.42
C PHE A 38 -3.47 14.84 15.65
N GLY A 39 -3.09 15.19 14.42
CA GLY A 39 -2.25 14.35 13.57
C GLY A 39 -2.94 13.12 12.98
N GLY A 40 -4.13 12.73 13.44
CA GLY A 40 -4.80 11.55 12.91
C GLY A 40 -5.95 11.06 13.78
N GLY A 41 -6.68 10.06 13.29
CA GLY A 41 -7.78 9.43 14.00
C GLY A 41 -8.05 8.01 13.50
N ASN A 42 -8.74 7.22 14.31
CA ASN A 42 -8.92 5.79 14.04
C ASN A 42 -10.07 5.49 13.06
N ASN A 43 -10.93 6.47 12.76
CA ASN A 43 -12.12 6.28 11.94
C ASN A 43 -12.50 7.54 11.16
N PHE A 44 -11.86 7.74 10.01
CA PHE A 44 -12.16 8.86 9.10
C PHE A 44 -13.54 8.75 8.45
N VAL A 45 -14.06 7.53 8.29
CA VAL A 45 -15.34 7.24 7.62
C VAL A 45 -16.56 7.62 8.48
N ILE A 46 -16.42 7.66 9.81
CA ILE A 46 -17.54 7.91 10.75
C ILE A 46 -17.67 9.40 11.06
N THR A 47 -16.58 10.16 10.97
CA THR A 47 -16.56 11.59 11.31
C THR A 47 -17.20 12.41 10.19
N LYS A 48 -18.49 12.70 10.32
CA LYS A 48 -19.25 13.53 9.37
C LYS A 48 -18.52 14.85 9.08
N GLY A 49 -18.34 15.15 7.80
CA GLY A 49 -17.74 16.40 7.33
C GLY A 49 -16.23 16.38 7.12
N LEU A 50 -15.54 15.29 7.51
CA LEU A 50 -14.11 15.14 7.24
C LEU A 50 -13.88 14.73 5.78
N GLN A 51 -13.10 15.52 5.03
CA GLN A 51 -12.77 15.26 3.62
C GLN A 51 -11.52 14.39 3.43
N VAL A 52 -10.73 14.20 4.49
CA VAL A 52 -9.46 13.48 4.45
C VAL A 52 -9.63 12.04 4.95
N THR A 53 -8.91 11.11 4.34
CA THR A 53 -8.96 9.67 4.64
C THR A 53 -7.67 9.14 5.26
N GLN A 54 -6.65 10.00 5.44
CA GLN A 54 -5.33 9.62 5.94
C GLN A 54 -4.91 10.47 7.14
N ASN A 55 -4.08 9.86 8.00
CA ASN A 55 -3.40 10.57 9.09
C ASN A 55 -2.38 11.57 8.52
N PHE A 56 -2.04 12.57 9.32
CA PHE A 56 -1.01 13.54 9.01
C PHE A 56 0.38 12.89 9.02
N VAL A 57 1.15 13.16 7.97
CA VAL A 57 2.56 12.78 7.86
C VAL A 57 3.41 14.03 7.92
N GLY A 58 4.21 14.14 8.97
CA GLY A 58 5.09 15.26 9.20
C GLY A 58 5.27 15.54 10.67
N CYS A 59 5.84 16.70 10.98
CA CYS A 59 6.06 17.13 12.36
C CYS A 59 5.04 18.20 12.76
N LEU A 60 4.47 18.04 13.96
CA LEU A 60 3.73 19.10 14.61
C LEU A 60 4.60 19.75 15.67
N LYS A 61 4.64 21.08 15.67
CA LYS A 61 5.31 21.90 16.69
C LYS A 61 4.34 22.96 17.19
N ASN A 62 4.53 23.40 18.44
CA ASN A 62 3.72 24.46 19.04
C ASN A 62 2.22 24.18 18.95
N VAL A 63 1.80 22.97 19.34
CA VAL A 63 0.40 22.56 19.35
C VAL A 63 -0.22 22.94 20.69
N TYR A 64 -1.20 23.83 20.67
CA TYR A 64 -1.90 24.33 21.84
C TYR A 64 -3.41 24.17 21.65
N VAL A 65 -4.09 23.79 22.73
CA VAL A 65 -5.55 23.97 22.88
C VAL A 65 -5.71 24.93 24.04
N ASP A 66 -6.28 26.09 23.75
CA ASP A 66 -6.25 27.24 24.65
C ASP A 66 -4.81 27.51 25.12
N ASP A 67 -4.56 27.49 26.44
CA ASP A 67 -3.24 27.72 27.04
C ASP A 67 -2.47 26.42 27.35
N VAL A 68 -2.99 25.25 26.95
CA VAL A 68 -2.38 23.94 27.25
C VAL A 68 -1.49 23.49 26.10
N SER A 69 -0.20 23.28 26.37
CA SER A 69 0.77 22.76 25.40
C SER A 69 0.71 21.25 25.29
N LEU A 70 0.15 20.71 24.20
CA LEU A 70 -0.03 19.27 24.03
C LEU A 70 1.30 18.52 24.02
N VAL A 71 2.32 19.09 23.39
CA VAL A 71 3.66 18.49 23.30
C VAL A 71 4.31 18.38 24.69
N TYR A 72 4.12 19.38 25.55
CA TYR A 72 4.62 19.37 26.93
C TYR A 72 3.90 18.33 27.78
N GLU A 73 2.57 18.31 27.74
CA GLU A 73 1.73 17.36 28.49
C GLU A 73 2.07 15.92 28.12
N MET A 74 2.23 15.61 26.82
CA MET A 74 2.64 14.28 26.36
C MET A 74 4.04 13.89 26.85
N LYS A 75 4.99 14.83 26.86
CA LYS A 75 6.38 14.55 27.25
C LYS A 75 6.54 14.21 28.73
N HIS A 76 5.63 14.70 29.57
CA HIS A 76 5.62 14.44 31.01
C HIS A 76 4.60 13.38 31.42
N ASP A 77 4.00 12.67 30.45
CA ASP A 77 3.02 11.60 30.68
C ASP A 77 1.79 12.06 31.49
N ASN A 78 1.37 13.31 31.26
CA ASN A 78 0.18 13.87 31.91
C ASN A 78 -1.10 13.33 31.26
N ASN A 79 -2.09 12.98 32.08
CA ASN A 79 -3.37 12.40 31.64
C ASN A 79 -4.28 13.33 30.82
N ARG A 80 -3.88 14.59 30.59
CA ARG A 80 -4.62 15.55 29.75
C ARG A 80 -4.53 15.22 28.27
N VAL A 81 -3.50 14.49 27.85
CA VAL A 81 -3.32 14.07 26.45
C VAL A 81 -3.17 12.56 26.40
N ILE A 82 -3.95 11.93 25.52
CA ILE A 82 -3.89 10.49 25.31
C ILE A 82 -3.21 10.24 23.97
N HIS A 83 -2.06 9.58 24.01
CA HIS A 83 -1.39 9.12 22.79
C HIS A 83 -2.02 7.80 22.32
N SER A 84 -2.47 7.75 21.07
CA SER A 84 -3.13 6.58 20.47
C SER A 84 -2.34 5.94 19.32
N GLY A 85 -1.02 6.09 19.29
CA GLY A 85 -0.13 5.39 18.35
C GLY A 85 0.57 4.20 19.02
N GLY A 86 0.82 3.12 18.27
CA GLY A 86 1.42 1.89 18.82
C GLY A 86 2.82 2.07 19.43
N HIS A 87 3.58 3.06 18.97
CA HIS A 87 4.92 3.39 19.50
C HIS A 87 4.90 4.68 20.32
N LYS A 88 5.88 4.86 21.22
CA LYS A 88 5.99 6.11 21.98
C LYS A 88 6.23 7.32 21.05
N PRO A 89 5.73 8.51 21.40
CA PRO A 89 5.97 9.72 20.63
C PRO A 89 7.48 9.98 20.47
N TYR A 90 7.90 10.26 19.23
CA TYR A 90 9.25 10.73 18.96
C TYR A 90 9.31 12.26 19.06
N TYR A 91 10.28 12.78 19.81
CA TYR A 91 10.47 14.22 19.98
C TYR A 91 11.65 14.69 19.13
N GLY A 92 11.35 15.48 18.12
CA GLY A 92 12.31 15.99 17.14
C GLY A 92 11.65 16.08 15.77
N CYS A 93 12.19 16.91 14.89
CA CYS A 93 11.74 16.96 13.51
C CYS A 93 12.94 16.85 12.59
N HIS A 94 13.11 15.69 11.99
CA HIS A 94 14.10 15.46 10.96
C HIS A 94 13.36 15.34 9.64
N LYS A 95 13.88 16.01 8.61
CA LYS A 95 13.37 15.82 7.26
C LYS A 95 13.67 14.38 6.86
N THR A 96 12.63 13.57 6.71
CA THR A 96 12.74 12.22 6.18
C THR A 96 12.75 12.33 4.66
N GLU A 97 13.91 12.07 4.04
CA GLU A 97 14.01 12.00 2.57
C GLU A 97 13.33 10.75 2.01
N ASP A 98 13.16 9.74 2.88
CA ASP A 98 12.60 8.45 2.57
C ASP A 98 11.32 8.23 3.38
N VAL A 99 10.17 8.40 2.71
CA VAL A 99 8.83 8.16 3.29
C VAL A 99 8.29 6.87 2.67
N PRO A 100 8.28 5.74 3.39
CA PRO A 100 7.82 4.48 2.83
C PRO A 100 6.29 4.46 2.69
N ILE A 101 5.82 3.80 1.64
CA ILE A 101 4.41 3.54 1.37
C ILE A 101 4.13 2.08 1.74
N SER A 102 3.18 1.88 2.65
CA SER A 102 2.79 0.56 3.14
C SER A 102 1.59 0.03 2.36
N PHE A 103 1.62 -1.27 2.07
CA PHE A 103 0.61 -2.06 1.38
C PHE A 103 -0.03 -3.01 2.39
N PRO A 104 -1.13 -2.62 3.07
CA PRO A 104 -1.61 -3.36 4.23
C PRO A 104 -2.33 -4.67 3.91
N LYS A 105 -2.87 -4.80 2.70
CA LYS A 105 -3.68 -5.93 2.24
C LYS A 105 -3.26 -6.33 0.84
N SER A 106 -3.52 -7.58 0.47
CA SER A 106 -3.22 -8.09 -0.87
C SER A 106 -3.89 -7.26 -1.97
N GLY A 107 -5.14 -6.82 -1.80
CA GLY A 107 -5.83 -5.96 -2.76
C GLY A 107 -5.35 -4.49 -2.84
N THR A 108 -4.29 -4.13 -2.11
CA THR A 108 -3.75 -2.76 -2.11
C THR A 108 -2.88 -2.53 -3.35
N MET A 109 -3.05 -1.41 -4.04
CA MET A 109 -2.32 -1.14 -5.28
C MET A 109 -2.08 0.35 -5.56
N ILE A 110 -1.04 0.63 -6.34
CA ILE A 110 -0.75 1.94 -6.93
C ILE A 110 -0.81 1.78 -8.45
N VAL A 111 -1.69 2.53 -9.10
CA VAL A 111 -1.84 2.55 -10.56
C VAL A 111 -1.23 3.85 -11.11
N LEU A 112 -0.40 3.75 -12.14
CA LEU A 112 0.39 4.85 -12.70
C LEU A 112 0.41 4.79 -14.22
N ASP A 113 0.39 5.94 -14.88
CA ASP A 113 0.56 6.01 -16.34
C ASP A 113 1.96 5.57 -16.77
N THR A 114 2.04 4.84 -17.88
CA THR A 114 3.32 4.56 -18.53
C THR A 114 3.85 5.83 -19.20
N PRO A 115 5.09 6.26 -18.95
CA PRO A 115 5.64 7.52 -19.46
C PRO A 115 5.98 7.49 -20.96
N SER A 116 6.17 6.29 -21.52
CA SER A 116 6.44 6.02 -22.92
C SER A 116 5.94 4.63 -23.27
N ASN A 117 5.56 4.42 -24.53
CA ASN A 117 5.10 3.12 -25.00
C ASN A 117 6.26 2.15 -25.24
N THR A 118 7.49 2.61 -25.43
CA THR A 118 8.61 1.74 -25.84
C THR A 118 9.76 1.69 -24.84
N ASP A 119 9.72 2.49 -23.79
CA ASP A 119 10.77 2.52 -22.76
C ASP A 119 10.19 2.84 -21.39
N LEU A 120 10.55 2.04 -20.40
CA LEU A 120 10.12 2.23 -19.02
C LEU A 120 11.25 1.83 -18.07
N GLN A 121 11.67 2.78 -17.25
CA GLN A 121 12.55 2.54 -16.12
C GLN A 121 11.77 2.76 -14.82
N VAL A 122 11.74 1.75 -13.96
CA VAL A 122 11.12 1.79 -12.63
C VAL A 122 12.14 1.33 -11.60
N GLU A 123 12.26 2.08 -10.52
CA GLU A 123 13.10 1.73 -9.39
C GLU A 123 12.35 1.97 -8.08
N PHE A 124 12.43 1.03 -7.15
CA PHE A 124 11.99 1.24 -5.77
C PHE A 124 12.64 0.22 -4.84
N GLY A 125 12.81 0.61 -3.58
CA GLY A 125 13.07 -0.33 -2.50
C GLY A 125 11.77 -1.01 -2.09
N PHE A 126 11.78 -2.31 -1.79
CA PHE A 126 10.66 -3.04 -1.23
C PHE A 126 11.07 -3.88 -0.02
N ARG A 127 10.11 -4.15 0.86
CA ARG A 127 10.27 -4.97 2.06
C ARG A 127 9.01 -5.80 2.28
N THR A 128 9.15 -7.11 2.43
CA THR A 128 8.00 -8.01 2.61
C THR A 128 8.38 -9.29 3.37
N VAL A 129 7.36 -10.02 3.80
CA VAL A 129 7.44 -11.36 4.40
C VAL A 129 6.58 -12.37 3.62
N ARG A 130 6.03 -11.96 2.47
CA ARG A 130 5.16 -12.79 1.64
C ARG A 130 5.98 -13.78 0.83
N ASP A 131 5.65 -15.06 0.94
CA ASP A 131 6.24 -16.10 0.08
C ASP A 131 5.75 -16.02 -1.37
N VAL A 132 4.51 -15.55 -1.54
CA VAL A 132 3.86 -15.33 -2.84
C VAL A 132 3.28 -13.93 -2.88
N ALA A 133 3.69 -13.13 -3.86
CA ALA A 133 3.22 -11.76 -4.06
C ALA A 133 3.46 -11.23 -5.49
N ILE A 134 2.50 -10.49 -6.06
CA ILE A 134 2.67 -9.68 -7.28
C ILE A 134 3.22 -8.32 -6.89
N ILE A 135 4.46 -8.01 -7.28
CA ILE A 135 5.08 -6.71 -7.00
C ILE A 135 4.71 -5.69 -8.07
N PHE A 136 4.71 -6.09 -9.35
CA PHE A 136 4.55 -5.17 -10.48
C PHE A 136 3.82 -5.85 -11.64
N TYR A 137 2.99 -5.10 -12.36
CA TYR A 137 2.31 -5.50 -13.58
C TYR A 137 2.36 -4.36 -14.59
N ALA A 138 2.61 -4.68 -15.86
CA ALA A 138 2.34 -3.77 -16.97
C ALA A 138 1.80 -4.53 -18.19
N GLN A 139 0.82 -3.93 -18.86
CA GLN A 139 0.25 -4.47 -20.08
C GLN A 139 1.09 -4.06 -21.30
N THR A 140 1.22 -4.97 -22.25
CA THR A 140 1.87 -4.73 -23.53
C THR A 140 0.95 -5.07 -24.71
N ILE A 141 1.25 -4.54 -25.87
CA ILE A 141 0.70 -4.96 -27.15
C ILE A 141 1.85 -5.27 -28.10
N SER A 142 1.72 -6.30 -28.91
CA SER A 142 2.70 -6.54 -29.98
C SER A 142 2.41 -5.63 -31.17
N SER A 143 3.41 -4.87 -31.60
CA SER A 143 3.30 -4.02 -32.80
C SER A 143 3.28 -4.83 -34.11
N LEU A 144 3.59 -6.12 -34.05
CA LEU A 144 3.55 -7.06 -35.17
C LEU A 144 2.21 -7.81 -35.31
N GLY A 145 1.19 -7.42 -34.54
CA GLY A 145 -0.18 -7.97 -34.64
C GLY A 145 -0.50 -9.11 -33.66
N TYR A 146 0.42 -9.45 -32.75
CA TYR A 146 0.21 -10.47 -31.73
C TYR A 146 -0.50 -9.95 -30.47
N GLY A 147 -1.75 -9.50 -30.59
CA GLY A 147 -2.68 -9.34 -29.46
C GLY A 147 -2.19 -8.57 -28.22
N ILE A 148 -2.94 -8.70 -27.12
CA ILE A 148 -2.62 -8.10 -25.82
C ILE A 148 -1.72 -9.08 -25.05
N GLY A 149 -0.62 -8.59 -24.50
CA GLY A 149 0.29 -9.30 -23.61
C GLY A 149 0.54 -8.51 -22.33
N PHE A 150 1.45 -8.99 -21.50
CA PHE A 150 1.84 -8.33 -20.26
C PHE A 150 3.19 -8.86 -19.78
N PHE A 151 3.79 -8.14 -18.82
CA PHE A 151 4.78 -8.74 -17.94
C PHE A 151 4.49 -8.42 -16.48
N GLU A 152 4.88 -9.34 -15.62
CA GLU A 152 4.64 -9.31 -14.20
C GLU A 152 5.93 -9.61 -13.45
N ILE A 153 6.06 -9.04 -12.25
CA ILE A 153 7.12 -9.38 -11.32
C ILE A 153 6.48 -9.99 -10.08
N TRP A 154 6.85 -11.22 -9.79
CA TRP A 154 6.35 -12.03 -8.69
C TRP A 154 7.45 -12.30 -7.67
N ILE A 155 7.05 -12.51 -6.42
CA ILE A 155 7.79 -13.31 -5.45
C ILE A 155 7.15 -14.68 -5.44
N ARG A 156 7.92 -15.74 -5.65
CA ARG A 156 7.52 -17.15 -5.47
C ARG A 156 8.74 -17.93 -5.02
N ASP A 157 8.54 -18.90 -4.13
CA ASP A 157 9.63 -19.75 -3.60
C ASP A 157 10.82 -18.93 -3.08
N HIS A 158 10.53 -17.83 -2.37
CA HIS A 158 11.48 -16.85 -1.83
C HIS A 158 12.25 -16.01 -2.86
N GLN A 159 12.08 -16.26 -4.15
CA GLN A 159 12.82 -15.64 -5.26
C GLN A 159 11.93 -14.67 -6.04
N VAL A 160 12.56 -13.77 -6.80
CA VAL A 160 11.84 -12.86 -7.71
C VAL A 160 11.78 -13.47 -9.10
N ILE A 161 10.58 -13.55 -9.67
CA ILE A 161 10.33 -14.07 -11.02
C ILE A 161 9.75 -12.93 -11.86
N LEU A 162 10.38 -12.63 -12.99
CA LEU A 162 9.76 -11.82 -14.03
C LEU A 162 9.16 -12.76 -15.08
N GLN A 163 7.84 -12.72 -15.22
CA GLN A 163 7.08 -13.47 -16.21
C GLN A 163 6.68 -12.53 -17.33
N LEU A 164 7.06 -12.85 -18.56
CA LEU A 164 6.67 -12.13 -19.77
C LEU A 164 5.75 -13.02 -20.61
N GLU A 165 4.53 -12.55 -20.83
CA GLU A 165 3.57 -13.16 -21.75
C GLU A 165 3.33 -12.20 -22.93
N PRO A 166 4.03 -12.39 -24.07
CA PRO A 166 3.99 -11.43 -25.16
C PRO A 166 2.60 -11.36 -25.83
N SER A 167 1.79 -12.41 -25.72
CA SER A 167 0.42 -12.44 -26.20
C SER A 167 -0.43 -13.49 -25.47
N THR A 168 -1.55 -13.05 -24.89
CA THR A 168 -2.57 -13.91 -24.28
C THR A 168 -3.21 -14.91 -25.24
N ARG A 169 -3.05 -14.72 -26.55
CA ARG A 169 -3.50 -15.66 -27.59
C ARG A 169 -2.53 -16.81 -27.81
N ASN A 170 -1.26 -16.62 -27.46
CA ASN A 170 -0.17 -17.57 -27.69
C ASN A 170 0.65 -17.75 -26.39
N PRO A 171 0.06 -18.34 -25.34
CA PRO A 171 0.71 -18.49 -24.04
C PRO A 171 1.98 -19.37 -24.09
N ASP A 172 2.15 -20.20 -25.12
CA ASP A 172 3.37 -21.00 -25.33
C ASP A 172 4.63 -20.16 -25.58
N LEU A 173 4.47 -18.87 -25.89
CA LEU A 173 5.58 -17.91 -26.05
C LEU A 173 5.96 -17.23 -24.73
N SER A 174 5.25 -17.53 -23.64
CA SER A 174 5.58 -17.00 -22.32
C SER A 174 6.95 -17.48 -21.86
N LYS A 175 7.65 -16.59 -21.17
CA LYS A 175 9.01 -16.83 -20.71
C LYS A 175 9.21 -16.19 -19.36
N ASP A 176 9.87 -16.93 -18.49
CA ASP A 176 10.17 -16.50 -17.14
C ASP A 176 11.67 -16.33 -16.96
N ILE A 177 12.06 -15.31 -16.20
CA ILE A 177 13.42 -15.17 -15.68
C ILE A 177 13.36 -15.11 -14.16
N VAL A 178 14.22 -15.90 -13.54
CA VAL A 178 14.32 -15.99 -12.07
C VAL A 178 15.54 -15.20 -11.62
N ILE A 179 15.38 -14.37 -10.60
CA ILE A 179 16.47 -13.81 -9.83
C ILE A 179 16.54 -14.63 -8.55
N ASP A 180 17.50 -15.55 -8.49
CA ASP A 180 17.79 -16.33 -7.30
C ASP A 180 18.33 -15.41 -6.22
N HIS A 181 17.44 -14.84 -5.40
CA HIS A 181 17.75 -13.97 -4.28
C HIS A 181 16.59 -14.06 -3.30
N VAL A 182 16.88 -14.37 -2.04
CA VAL A 182 15.85 -14.37 -0.98
C VAL A 182 15.44 -12.93 -0.71
N VAL A 183 14.16 -12.61 -0.87
CA VAL A 183 13.64 -11.23 -0.75
C VAL A 183 12.50 -11.05 0.24
N ASN A 184 11.97 -12.14 0.80
CA ASN A 184 10.90 -12.12 1.80
C ASN A 184 11.42 -12.23 3.23
N ASP A 185 12.65 -11.78 3.48
CA ASP A 185 13.36 -11.88 4.77
C ASP A 185 13.10 -10.68 5.70
N ASN A 186 12.06 -9.90 5.42
CA ASN A 186 11.73 -8.66 6.10
C ASN A 186 12.86 -7.61 6.10
N LYS A 187 13.75 -7.60 5.08
CA LYS A 187 14.71 -6.51 4.85
C LYS A 187 14.34 -5.72 3.60
N TRP A 188 15.03 -4.59 3.43
CA TRP A 188 14.89 -3.77 2.24
C TRP A 188 15.73 -4.35 1.12
N HIS A 189 15.09 -4.59 -0.02
CA HIS A 189 15.70 -4.94 -1.30
C HIS A 189 15.39 -3.88 -2.34
N THR A 190 16.27 -3.64 -3.30
CA THR A 190 16.05 -2.65 -4.37
C THR A 190 15.74 -3.36 -5.68
N LEU A 191 14.59 -3.04 -6.26
CA LEU A 191 14.19 -3.49 -7.59
C LEU A 191 14.48 -2.39 -8.61
N HIS A 192 15.18 -2.74 -9.68
CA HIS A 192 15.27 -1.94 -10.90
C HIS A 192 14.71 -2.74 -12.08
N LEU A 193 13.75 -2.14 -12.77
CA LEU A 193 13.14 -2.65 -13.99
C LEU A 193 13.50 -1.71 -15.13
N HIS A 194 13.99 -2.27 -16.24
CA HIS A 194 14.13 -1.56 -17.49
C HIS A 194 13.47 -2.36 -18.61
N PHE A 195 12.33 -1.86 -19.08
CA PHE A 195 11.64 -2.36 -20.26
C PHE A 195 12.01 -1.51 -21.47
N THR A 196 12.23 -2.17 -22.61
CA THR A 196 12.31 -1.58 -23.95
C THR A 196 11.43 -2.36 -24.90
N ASP A 197 11.22 -1.88 -26.13
CA ASP A 197 10.51 -2.63 -27.16
C ASP A 197 11.09 -4.02 -27.47
N ARG A 198 12.40 -4.23 -27.21
CA ARG A 198 13.14 -5.46 -27.57
C ARG A 198 13.54 -6.35 -26.41
N PHE A 199 13.62 -5.80 -25.20
CA PHE A 199 14.02 -6.57 -24.03
C PHE A 199 13.44 -5.99 -22.75
N THR A 200 13.32 -6.85 -21.75
CA THR A 200 13.03 -6.46 -20.37
C THR A 200 14.15 -6.95 -19.47
N LYS A 201 14.73 -6.05 -18.68
CA LYS A 201 15.78 -6.35 -17.72
C LYS A 201 15.28 -6.07 -16.32
N ILE A 202 15.55 -7.00 -15.41
CA ILE A 202 15.26 -6.86 -13.98
C ILE A 202 16.57 -7.00 -13.20
N LYS A 203 16.73 -6.17 -12.17
CA LYS A 203 17.81 -6.24 -11.21
C LYS A 203 17.23 -6.14 -9.81
N ILE A 204 17.60 -7.08 -8.95
CA ILE A 204 17.30 -7.09 -7.52
C ILE A 204 18.62 -7.00 -6.77
N ASP A 205 18.78 -5.95 -5.97
CA ASP A 205 20.02 -5.59 -5.30
C ASP A 205 21.20 -5.56 -6.27
N ASP A 206 22.07 -6.56 -6.25
CA ASP A 206 23.24 -6.65 -7.15
C ASP A 206 23.09 -7.70 -8.25
N ARG A 207 21.98 -8.45 -8.28
CA ARG A 207 21.74 -9.55 -9.24
C ARG A 207 20.80 -9.08 -10.35
N SER A 208 21.15 -9.34 -11.61
CA SER A 208 20.31 -8.95 -12.74
C SER A 208 20.19 -10.02 -13.80
N ASN A 209 19.01 -10.15 -14.39
CA ASN A 209 18.74 -10.96 -15.57
C ASN A 209 17.95 -10.16 -16.60
N GLN A 210 17.96 -10.62 -17.85
CA GLN A 210 17.27 -9.99 -18.96
C GLN A 210 16.59 -11.04 -19.82
N ILE A 211 15.41 -10.68 -20.32
CA ILE A 211 14.68 -11.41 -21.33
C ILE A 211 14.65 -10.61 -22.63
N ASN A 212 14.95 -11.25 -23.74
CA ASN A 212 14.75 -10.67 -25.07
C ASN A 212 13.37 -11.05 -25.59
N HIS A 213 12.65 -10.04 -26.09
CA HIS A 213 11.31 -10.21 -26.64
C HIS A 213 11.39 -10.96 -27.98
N THR A 214 10.39 -11.79 -28.25
CA THR A 214 10.26 -12.48 -29.55
C THR A 214 9.81 -11.52 -30.64
N ASP A 215 9.01 -10.52 -30.27
CA ASP A 215 8.46 -9.47 -31.13
C ASP A 215 8.70 -8.10 -30.49
N LEU A 216 8.49 -7.03 -31.26
CA LEU A 216 8.46 -5.69 -30.70
C LEU A 216 7.21 -5.51 -29.83
N LEU A 217 7.42 -5.12 -28.58
CA LEU A 217 6.37 -4.88 -27.61
C LEU A 217 6.25 -3.40 -27.29
N GLU A 218 5.02 -2.91 -27.20
CA GLU A 218 4.71 -1.57 -26.73
C GLU A 218 3.90 -1.67 -25.44
N LEU A 219 4.24 -0.87 -24.44
CA LEU A 219 3.44 -0.66 -23.24
C LEU A 219 2.13 0.02 -23.59
N THR A 220 1.06 -0.43 -22.97
CA THR A 220 -0.27 0.16 -23.15
C THR A 220 -0.88 0.53 -21.82
N GLY A 221 -1.29 1.79 -21.68
CA GLY A 221 -2.12 2.25 -20.57
C GLY A 221 -1.33 2.46 -19.28
N GLU A 222 -1.71 1.70 -18.26
CA GLU A 222 -1.26 1.88 -16.88
C GLU A 222 -0.34 0.73 -16.45
N MET A 223 0.61 1.06 -15.58
CA MET A 223 1.37 0.08 -14.79
C MET A 223 0.84 0.06 -13.36
N VAL A 224 0.93 -1.11 -12.73
CA VAL A 224 0.40 -1.35 -11.39
C VAL A 224 1.51 -1.86 -10.49
N ILE A 225 1.64 -1.28 -9.29
CA ILE A 225 2.50 -1.77 -8.22
C ILE A 225 1.60 -2.40 -7.16
N GLY A 226 1.94 -3.62 -6.76
CA GLY A 226 1.34 -4.38 -5.66
C GLY A 226 0.16 -5.28 -6.03
N HIS A 227 -0.34 -5.22 -7.26
CA HIS A 227 -1.36 -6.12 -7.80
C HIS A 227 -1.31 -6.08 -9.34
N GLY A 228 -2.21 -6.78 -10.03
CA GLY A 228 -2.58 -6.49 -11.42
C GLY A 228 -4.06 -6.81 -11.73
N PRO A 229 -4.53 -6.57 -12.96
CA PRO A 229 -5.96 -6.65 -13.30
C PRO A 229 -6.45 -8.05 -13.73
N ARG A 230 -5.63 -9.10 -13.64
CA ARG A 230 -6.01 -10.42 -14.16
C ARG A 230 -7.01 -11.12 -13.23
N LEU A 231 -8.00 -11.76 -13.84
CA LEU A 231 -9.04 -12.53 -13.14
C LEU A 231 -8.52 -13.87 -12.58
N THR A 232 -7.32 -14.30 -12.99
CA THR A 232 -6.71 -15.56 -12.57
C THR A 232 -5.96 -15.45 -11.26
N TYR A 233 -5.84 -14.26 -10.68
CA TYR A 233 -5.14 -14.08 -9.41
C TYR A 233 -5.99 -14.53 -8.25
N ASP A 234 -5.36 -15.20 -7.30
CA ASP A 234 -5.97 -15.48 -6.03
C ASP A 234 -6.09 -14.17 -5.22
N ALA A 235 -7.11 -14.09 -4.36
CA ALA A 235 -7.34 -12.91 -3.53
C ALA A 235 -6.13 -12.56 -2.62
N ASN A 236 -5.22 -13.52 -2.41
CA ASN A 236 -4.03 -13.41 -1.58
C ASN A 236 -2.74 -13.15 -2.38
N ASP A 237 -2.79 -13.07 -3.71
CA ASP A 237 -1.59 -12.93 -4.56
C ASP A 237 -0.99 -11.52 -4.56
N GLY A 238 -1.74 -10.50 -4.17
CA GLY A 238 -1.21 -9.13 -4.15
C GLY A 238 -0.17 -8.89 -3.05
N PHE A 239 0.66 -7.87 -3.26
CA PHE A 239 1.76 -7.51 -2.38
C PHE A 239 1.26 -7.01 -1.02
N VAL A 240 1.86 -7.55 0.03
CA VAL A 240 1.75 -7.02 1.40
C VAL A 240 3.15 -6.71 1.89
N GLY A 241 3.39 -5.47 2.28
CA GLY A 241 4.72 -5.00 2.63
C GLY A 241 4.84 -3.51 2.48
N CYS A 242 6.04 -3.04 2.15
CA CYS A 242 6.29 -1.62 1.94
C CYS A 242 7.12 -1.41 0.68
N ILE A 243 6.97 -0.24 0.09
CA ILE A 243 7.92 0.28 -0.90
C ILE A 243 8.47 1.63 -0.43
N ARG A 244 9.59 2.02 -1.02
CA ARG A 244 10.21 3.33 -0.82
C ARG A 244 11.00 3.79 -2.04
N ASN A 245 11.34 5.08 -2.06
CA ASN A 245 12.18 5.68 -3.10
C ASN A 245 11.70 5.36 -4.53
N LEU A 246 10.38 5.39 -4.75
CA LEU A 246 9.80 5.09 -6.06
C LEU A 246 10.26 6.13 -7.09
N ALA A 247 11.01 5.68 -8.09
CA ALA A 247 11.46 6.48 -9.21
C ALA A 247 10.95 5.89 -10.54
N ILE A 248 10.47 6.76 -11.43
CA ILE A 248 10.03 6.41 -12.77
C ILE A 248 10.77 7.30 -13.75
N GLN A 249 11.43 6.70 -14.74
CA GLN A 249 12.30 7.41 -15.68
C GLN A 249 13.33 8.30 -14.94
N ASN A 250 13.96 7.72 -13.90
CA ASN A 250 14.92 8.38 -13.02
C ASN A 250 14.39 9.62 -12.27
N LYS A 251 13.06 9.81 -12.21
CA LYS A 251 12.41 10.87 -11.43
C LYS A 251 11.75 10.28 -10.19
N LEU A 252 12.25 10.67 -9.03
CA LEU A 252 11.68 10.30 -7.74
C LEU A 252 10.24 10.83 -7.62
N LYS A 253 9.33 9.98 -7.17
CA LYS A 253 7.94 10.31 -6.87
C LYS A 253 7.82 10.61 -5.38
N ASP A 254 7.26 11.77 -5.06
CA ASP A 254 6.96 12.14 -3.69
C ASP A 254 5.78 11.29 -3.18
N ALA A 255 6.02 10.50 -2.15
CA ALA A 255 5.03 9.56 -1.59
C ALA A 255 3.78 10.27 -1.05
N ILE A 256 3.93 11.46 -0.46
CA ILE A 256 2.83 12.22 0.13
C ILE A 256 1.96 12.78 -0.99
N ASN A 257 2.57 13.40 -2.00
CA ASN A 257 1.86 13.94 -3.16
C ASN A 257 1.17 12.83 -3.94
N LEU A 258 1.84 11.68 -4.13
CA LEU A 258 1.27 10.53 -4.83
C LEU A 258 -0.07 10.08 -4.23
N LEU A 259 -0.22 10.18 -2.91
CA LEU A 259 -1.44 9.81 -2.19
C LEU A 259 -2.51 10.89 -2.18
N GLN A 260 -2.10 12.15 -2.30
CA GLN A 260 -3.01 13.29 -2.24
C GLN A 260 -3.59 13.65 -3.62
N THR A 261 -2.83 13.43 -4.69
CA THR A 261 -3.20 13.94 -6.02
C THR A 261 -3.79 12.87 -6.94
N ASN A 262 -3.59 11.58 -6.67
CA ASN A 262 -4.01 10.52 -7.58
C ASN A 262 -5.14 9.67 -7.01
N SER A 263 -6.30 9.69 -7.68
CA SER A 263 -7.41 8.74 -7.50
C SER A 263 -7.03 7.28 -7.82
N ALA A 264 -5.78 7.03 -8.24
CA ALA A 264 -5.25 5.78 -8.74
C ALA A 264 -4.56 4.94 -7.65
N VAL A 265 -4.63 5.37 -6.39
CA VAL A 265 -4.02 4.68 -5.24
C VAL A 265 -5.10 4.09 -4.34
N TYR A 266 -5.07 2.77 -4.15
CA TYR A 266 -6.13 2.04 -3.46
C TYR A 266 -5.59 1.33 -2.23
N GLY A 267 -5.95 1.83 -1.05
CA GLY A 267 -5.71 1.14 0.22
C GLY A 267 -4.27 1.17 0.75
N VAL A 268 -3.34 1.91 0.14
CA VAL A 268 -2.00 2.11 0.71
C VAL A 268 -2.05 3.16 1.82
N VAL A 269 -1.06 3.15 2.72
CA VAL A 269 -0.96 4.09 3.84
C VAL A 269 0.48 4.55 4.06
N LEU A 270 0.64 5.72 4.69
CA LEU A 270 1.93 6.20 5.19
C LEU A 270 1.96 6.05 6.70
N ASP A 271 2.58 4.99 7.18
CA ASP A 271 2.64 4.68 8.62
C ASP A 271 4.04 4.29 9.10
N GLY A 272 5.07 4.57 8.29
CA GLY A 272 6.47 4.33 8.64
C GLY A 272 6.97 2.91 8.38
N CYS A 273 6.21 2.09 7.64
CA CYS A 273 6.57 0.71 7.31
C CYS A 273 6.77 -0.21 8.54
N HIS A 274 5.74 -0.33 9.37
CA HIS A 274 5.75 -1.20 10.55
C HIS A 274 5.29 -2.63 10.24
N LEU A 275 5.95 -3.29 9.29
CA LEU A 275 5.64 -4.67 8.93
C LEU A 275 6.05 -5.64 10.05
N VAL A 276 5.08 -6.35 10.64
CA VAL A 276 5.28 -7.36 11.69
C VAL A 276 5.03 -8.76 11.11
N PRO A 277 5.96 -9.72 11.25
CA PRO A 277 5.80 -11.10 10.79
C PRO A 277 4.93 -11.91 11.75
N HIS A 278 3.61 -11.71 11.69
CA HIS A 278 2.68 -12.30 12.67
C HIS A 278 2.66 -13.84 12.69
N CYS A 279 3.04 -14.52 11.61
CA CYS A 279 3.05 -15.99 11.54
C CYS A 279 4.21 -16.67 12.29
N GLU A 280 5.23 -15.94 12.74
CA GLU A 280 6.37 -16.52 13.46
C GLU A 280 6.05 -16.88 14.93
N GLY A 281 4.86 -16.53 15.42
CA GLY A 281 4.43 -16.67 16.82
C GLY A 281 3.80 -18.02 17.22
N GLY A 282 3.65 -18.97 16.31
CA GLY A 282 3.05 -20.29 16.56
C GLY A 282 1.95 -20.67 15.56
N PRO A 283 1.22 -21.76 15.80
CA PRO A 283 0.12 -22.17 14.91
C PRO A 283 -1.07 -21.21 15.07
N HIS A 284 -1.37 -20.47 14.01
CA HIS A 284 -2.50 -19.56 13.93
C HIS A 284 -3.66 -20.08 13.07
N CYS A 285 -3.38 -21.06 12.21
CA CYS A 285 -4.34 -21.68 11.32
C CYS A 285 -4.48 -23.16 11.68
N GLU A 286 -5.70 -23.65 11.72
CA GLU A 286 -6.03 -25.04 12.00
C GLU A 286 -6.08 -25.88 10.70
N HIS A 287 -6.13 -27.20 10.87
CA HIS A 287 -6.36 -28.17 9.78
C HIS A 287 -5.43 -28.04 8.55
N GLY A 288 -4.19 -27.58 8.76
CA GLY A 288 -3.21 -27.43 7.68
C GLY A 288 -3.38 -26.19 6.81
N GLY A 289 -4.24 -25.25 7.21
CA GLY A 289 -4.36 -23.95 6.54
C GLY A 289 -3.03 -23.17 6.55
N LYS A 290 -2.74 -22.45 5.47
CA LYS A 290 -1.49 -21.68 5.34
C LYS A 290 -1.60 -20.34 6.07
N CYS A 291 -0.68 -20.09 6.99
CA CYS A 291 -0.59 -18.81 7.69
C CYS A 291 -0.05 -17.72 6.77
N LEU A 292 -0.75 -16.59 6.72
CA LEU A 292 -0.43 -15.41 5.95
C LEU A 292 -0.27 -14.21 6.90
N SER A 293 0.94 -13.66 6.99
CA SER A 293 1.17 -12.41 7.74
C SER A 293 0.54 -11.25 6.95
N ASN A 294 -0.43 -10.57 7.57
CA ASN A 294 -1.05 -9.35 7.08
C ASN A 294 -0.63 -8.16 7.95
N TRP A 295 -0.90 -6.94 7.50
CA TRP A 295 -0.47 -5.73 8.21
C TRP A 295 -1.04 -5.57 9.62
N TYR A 296 -2.23 -6.12 9.86
CA TYR A 296 -2.97 -5.99 11.13
C TYR A 296 -3.02 -7.28 11.94
N GLY A 297 -2.29 -8.34 11.53
CA GLY A 297 -2.32 -9.62 12.20
C GLY A 297 -2.14 -10.80 11.26
N VAL A 298 -2.82 -11.90 11.57
CA VAL A 298 -2.77 -13.13 10.79
C VAL A 298 -4.02 -13.27 9.92
N ALA A 299 -3.84 -13.79 8.72
CA ALA A 299 -4.91 -14.40 7.93
C ALA A 299 -4.55 -15.87 7.64
N CYS A 300 -5.56 -16.70 7.42
CA CYS A 300 -5.38 -18.09 7.04
C CYS A 300 -5.94 -18.33 5.65
N ASP A 301 -5.14 -18.97 4.80
CA ASP A 301 -5.60 -19.51 3.53
C ASP A 301 -6.00 -20.97 3.71
N CYS A 302 -7.31 -21.21 3.64
CA CYS A 302 -7.93 -22.52 3.81
C CYS A 302 -8.23 -23.21 2.48
N SER A 303 -7.89 -22.61 1.33
CA SER A 303 -8.27 -23.08 -0.01
C SER A 303 -7.78 -24.50 -0.33
N ALA A 304 -6.64 -24.89 0.23
CA ALA A 304 -6.06 -26.23 0.10
C ALA A 304 -6.61 -27.22 1.15
N THR A 305 -7.67 -26.86 1.89
CA THR A 305 -8.26 -27.66 2.97
C THR A 305 -9.77 -27.84 2.76
N ALA A 306 -10.39 -28.77 3.49
CA ALA A 306 -11.84 -28.93 3.54
C ALA A 306 -12.51 -28.03 4.59
N TYR A 307 -11.83 -26.96 5.02
CA TYR A 307 -12.28 -26.09 6.11
C TYR A 307 -12.37 -24.62 5.65
N GLU A 308 -13.15 -23.84 6.38
CA GLU A 308 -13.36 -22.41 6.18
C GLU A 308 -13.32 -21.61 7.49
N GLY A 309 -13.51 -20.30 7.37
CA GLY A 309 -13.43 -19.34 8.46
C GLY A 309 -12.03 -18.79 8.69
N HIS A 310 -11.93 -17.79 9.58
CA HIS A 310 -10.72 -16.99 9.77
C HIS A 310 -9.48 -17.80 10.16
N ALA A 311 -9.66 -18.90 10.89
CA ALA A 311 -8.60 -19.80 11.32
C ALA A 311 -8.70 -21.21 10.70
N CYS A 312 -9.49 -21.39 9.63
CA CYS A 312 -9.77 -22.70 9.02
C CYS A 312 -10.36 -23.73 10.01
N HIS A 313 -11.25 -23.29 10.89
CA HIS A 313 -11.82 -24.12 11.96
C HIS A 313 -13.08 -24.87 11.52
N PHE A 314 -13.90 -24.29 10.64
CA PHE A 314 -15.21 -24.83 10.30
C PHE A 314 -15.13 -25.78 9.12
N ASP A 315 -15.70 -26.97 9.23
CA ASP A 315 -15.76 -27.94 8.12
C ASP A 315 -16.74 -27.45 7.04
N LEU A 316 -16.35 -27.55 5.77
CA LEU A 316 -17.16 -27.18 4.61
C LEU A 316 -18.25 -28.19 4.26
N MET A 317 -18.47 -29.24 5.06
CA MET A 317 -19.47 -30.30 4.82
C MET A 317 -20.74 -29.77 4.12
N LYS A 318 -20.83 -30.05 2.82
CA LYS A 318 -22.03 -29.81 2.03
C LYS A 318 -23.11 -30.73 2.56
N ILE A 319 -24.15 -30.16 3.17
CA ILE A 319 -25.39 -30.89 3.40
C ILE A 319 -26.01 -31.12 2.01
N GLU A 320 -25.77 -32.31 1.44
CA GLU A 320 -26.63 -32.82 0.36
C GLU A 320 -28.00 -33.07 0.97
N ILE A 321 -28.92 -32.11 0.81
CA ILE A 321 -30.33 -32.36 1.05
C ILE A 321 -30.83 -33.13 -0.17
N GLU A 322 -30.82 -34.46 -0.10
CA GLU A 322 -31.66 -35.27 -0.97
C GLU A 322 -33.13 -34.95 -0.61
N LEU A 323 -33.76 -34.11 -1.44
CA LEU A 323 -35.21 -34.00 -1.45
C LEU A 323 -35.74 -35.25 -2.17
N GLU A 324 -36.10 -36.29 -1.40
CA GLU A 324 -36.99 -37.34 -1.91
C GLU A 324 -38.31 -36.69 -2.33
N ILE A 325 -38.68 -36.92 -3.60
CA ILE A 325 -39.91 -36.43 -4.24
C ILE A 325 -41.10 -37.26 -3.76
#